data_AF-A0A3C0DPA3-F1
#
_entry.id   AF-A0A3C0DPA3-F1
#
_cell.length_a   1.000
_cell.length_b   1.000
_cell.length_c   1.000
_cell.angle_alpha   90.00
_cell.angle_beta   90.00
_cell.angle_gamma   90.00
#
_symmetry.space_group_name_H-M   'P 1'
#
loop_
_entity.id
_entity.type
_entity.pdbx_description
1 polymer ?
#
loop_
_entity_poly.entity_id
_entity_poly.type
_entity_poly.pdbx_seq_one_letter_code
_entity_poly.pdbx_strand_id
1 'polypeptide(L)'
;ELCRVVRAQVLAIRNFLFVEAAEAMGNSAVQIIVRHLLPNLLSLVWGQSMILVGRTMLLLCSLGYLNILSFPTWGSLVAESVKSSQYLSSWWTSIFPIAMIFVAVSAVYSVGKGVLRSFDPFAR
;
A
#
# COMPACT_ATOMS: atom_id res chain seq x y z
N GLU A 1 7.67 8.31 8.96
CA GLU A 1 7.13 7.01 9.42
C GLU A 1 7.83 5.80 8.78
N LEU A 2 7.74 5.58 7.47
CA LEU A 2 8.34 4.42 6.79
C LEU A 2 9.85 4.24 7.07
N CYS A 3 10.66 5.30 6.96
CA CYS A 3 12.09 5.23 7.26
C CYS A 3 12.38 4.78 8.70
N ARG A 4 11.53 5.16 9.68
CA ARG A 4 11.67 4.76 11.08
C ARG A 4 11.37 3.27 11.25
N VAL A 5 10.29 2.80 10.62
CA VAL A 5 9.88 1.38 10.64
C VAL A 5 10.95 0.50 9.99
N VAL A 6 11.46 0.91 8.82
CA VAL A 6 12.55 0.20 8.14
C VAL A 6 13.80 0.17 9.01
N ARG A 7 14.20 1.30 9.60
CA ARG A 7 15.37 1.36 10.50
C ARG A 7 15.22 0.45 11.72
N ALA A 8 14.02 0.40 12.33
CA ALA A 8 13.75 -0.47 13.47
C ALA A 8 13.87 -1.95 13.10
N GLN A 9 13.38 -2.34 11.93
CA GLN A 9 13.52 -3.71 11.42
C GLN A 9 14.96 -4.06 11.05
N VAL A 10 15.70 -3.13 10.44
CA VAL A 10 17.14 -3.33 10.19
C VAL A 10 17.91 -3.54 11.51
N LEU A 11 17.59 -2.76 12.56
CA LEU A 11 18.17 -2.91 13.89
C LEU A 11 17.80 -4.26 14.54
N ALA A 12 16.54 -4.69 14.40
CA ALA A 12 16.09 -5.99 14.89
C ALA A 12 16.86 -7.12 14.20
N ILE A 13 17.07 -7.02 12.88
CA ILE A 13 17.72 -8.04 12.08
C ILE A 13 19.22 -8.14 12.36
N ARG A 14 19.89 -7.01 12.66
CA ARG A 14 21.32 -7.00 13.04
C ARG A 14 21.62 -7.84 14.29
N ASN A 15 20.63 -8.11 15.14
CA ASN A 15 20.81 -8.88 16.37
C ASN A 15 20.54 -10.39 16.19
N PHE A 16 20.25 -10.87 14.98
CA PHE A 16 20.00 -12.30 14.78
C PHE A 16 21.30 -13.08 14.55
N LEU A 17 21.37 -14.27 15.16
CA LEU A 17 22.46 -15.24 15.01
C LEU A 17 22.78 -15.62 13.55
N PHE A 18 21.82 -15.48 12.63
CA PHE A 18 22.08 -15.80 11.22
C PHE A 18 23.02 -14.79 10.55
N VAL A 19 23.09 -13.55 11.04
CA VAL A 19 24.01 -12.54 10.51
C VAL A 19 25.44 -12.88 10.93
N GLU A 20 25.65 -13.19 12.21
CA GLU A 20 26.94 -13.67 12.72
C GLU A 20 27.40 -14.96 12.03
N ALA A 21 26.50 -15.92 11.82
CA ALA A 21 26.81 -17.15 11.09
C ALA A 21 27.16 -16.88 9.61
N ALA A 22 26.47 -15.95 8.95
CA ALA A 22 26.76 -15.59 7.56
C ALA A 22 28.08 -14.84 7.41
N GLU A 23 28.43 -13.98 8.36
CA GLU A 23 29.74 -13.33 8.42
C GLU A 23 30.86 -14.34 8.69
N ALA A 24 30.66 -15.31 9.59
CA ALA A 24 31.61 -16.40 9.84
C ALA A 24 31.85 -17.30 8.61
N MET A 25 30.86 -17.40 7.72
CA MET A 25 30.98 -18.09 6.43
C MET A 25 31.65 -17.24 5.33
N GLY A 26 32.05 -16.00 5.62
CA GLY A 26 32.77 -15.13 4.68
C GLY A 26 31.90 -14.32 3.72
N ASN A 27 30.58 -14.24 3.95
CA ASN A 27 29.71 -13.38 3.14
C ASN A 27 29.94 -11.90 3.46
N SER A 28 29.96 -11.07 2.42
CA SER A 28 30.00 -9.62 2.61
C SER A 28 28.68 -9.10 3.19
N ALA A 29 28.73 -8.05 4.02
CA ALA A 29 27.55 -7.42 4.60
C ALA A 29 26.50 -7.02 3.54
N VAL A 30 26.95 -6.58 2.35
CA VAL A 30 26.08 -6.23 1.23
C VAL A 30 25.31 -7.44 0.69
N GLN A 31 25.97 -8.60 0.56
CA GLN A 31 25.31 -9.83 0.13
C GLN A 31 24.26 -10.30 1.15
N ILE A 32 24.56 -10.20 2.44
CA ILE A 32 23.62 -10.54 3.52
C ILE A 32 22.38 -9.65 3.44
N ILE A 33 22.58 -8.34 3.26
CA ILE A 33 21.49 -7.37 3.12
C ILE A 33 20.65 -7.67 1.89
N VAL A 34 21.25 -7.78 0.70
CA VAL A 34 20.46 -7.91 -0.54
C VAL A 34 19.75 -9.26 -0.63
N ARG A 35 20.37 -10.34 -0.17
CA ARG A 35 19.85 -11.70 -0.33
C ARG A 35 18.94 -12.16 0.81
N HIS A 36 19.11 -11.64 2.02
CA HIS A 36 18.34 -12.08 3.19
C HIS A 36 17.50 -10.97 3.82
N LEU A 37 18.00 -9.74 3.89
CA LEU A 37 17.27 -8.63 4.51
C LEU A 37 16.22 -8.04 3.58
N LEU A 38 16.61 -7.72 2.36
CA LEU A 38 15.79 -7.01 1.36
C LEU A 38 14.49 -7.77 1.03
N PRO A 39 14.50 -9.09 0.74
CA PRO A 39 13.28 -9.83 0.44
C PRO A 39 12.29 -9.84 1.62
N ASN A 40 12.79 -9.97 2.84
CA ASN A 40 11.96 -9.94 4.06
C ASN A 40 11.39 -8.54 4.33
N LEU A 41 12.17 -7.49 4.09
CA LEU A 41 11.72 -6.11 4.26
C LEU A 41 10.71 -5.68 3.19
N LEU A 42 10.76 -6.23 1.98
CA LEU A 42 9.81 -5.90 0.92
C LEU A 42 8.37 -6.15 1.36
N SER A 43 8.09 -7.28 2.01
CA SER A 43 6.76 -7.61 2.56
C SER A 43 6.27 -6.57 3.55
N LEU A 44 7.15 -6.10 4.44
CA LEU A 44 6.83 -5.07 5.41
C LEU A 44 6.58 -3.71 4.73
N VAL A 45 7.49 -3.28 3.86
CA VAL A 45 7.41 -1.99 3.16
C VAL A 45 6.15 -1.94 2.31
N TRP A 46 5.81 -3.04 1.64
CA TRP A 46 4.60 -3.14 0.86
C TRP A 46 3.35 -3.00 1.71
N GLY A 47 3.26 -3.76 2.82
CA GLY A 47 2.12 -3.65 3.74
C GLY A 47 1.90 -2.23 4.25
N GLN A 48 2.98 -1.53 4.63
CA GLN A 48 2.90 -0.14 5.07
C GLN A 48 2.52 0.82 3.93
N SER A 49 2.99 0.57 2.72
CA SER A 49 2.63 1.36 1.54
C SER A 49 1.14 1.26 1.23
N MET A 50 0.53 0.08 1.41
CA MET A 50 -0.92 -0.09 1.21
C MET A 50 -1.76 0.71 2.20
N ILE A 51 -1.32 0.80 3.46
CA ILE A 51 -1.96 1.66 4.46
C ILE A 51 -1.88 3.13 4.02
N LEU A 52 -0.74 3.56 3.48
CA LEU A 52 -0.56 4.92 2.97
C LEU A 52 -1.48 5.20 1.77
N VAL A 53 -1.60 4.26 0.83
CA VAL A 53 -2.53 4.35 -0.30
C VAL A 53 -3.98 4.49 0.19
N GLY A 54 -4.41 3.67 1.15
CA GLY A 54 -5.76 3.79 1.73
C GLY A 54 -6.01 5.17 2.36
N ARG A 55 -5.05 5.68 3.15
CA ARG A 55 -5.16 7.00 3.79
C ARG A 55 -5.22 8.15 2.80
N THR A 56 -4.36 8.11 1.78
CA THR A 56 -4.31 9.15 0.73
C THR A 56 -5.57 9.12 -0.12
N MET A 57 -6.11 7.94 -0.42
CA MET A 57 -7.36 7.80 -1.17
C MET A 57 -8.55 8.37 -0.40
N LEU A 58 -8.66 8.08 0.90
CA LEU A 58 -9.69 8.66 1.77
C LEU A 58 -9.57 10.19 1.84
N LEU A 59 -8.35 10.71 1.99
CA LEU A 59 -8.09 12.15 2.00
C LEU A 59 -8.53 12.80 0.68
N LEU A 60 -8.16 12.21 -0.46
CA LEU A 60 -8.53 12.71 -1.79
C LEU A 60 -10.05 12.68 -1.99
N CYS A 61 -10.73 11.62 -1.56
CA CYS A 61 -12.19 11.53 -1.62
C CYS A 61 -12.86 12.57 -0.75
N SER A 62 -12.37 12.81 0.47
CA SER A 62 -12.89 13.86 1.36
C SER A 62 -12.72 15.25 0.77
N LEU A 63 -11.53 15.58 0.24
CA LEU A 63 -11.26 16.86 -0.42
C LEU A 63 -12.12 17.04 -1.68
N GLY A 64 -12.30 15.97 -2.45
CA GLY A 64 -13.14 15.93 -3.63
C GLY A 64 -14.62 16.11 -3.30
N TYR A 65 -15.11 15.46 -2.25
CA TYR A 65 -16.49 15.60 -1.78
C TYR A 65 -16.81 17.04 -1.34
N LEU A 66 -15.86 17.68 -0.65
CA LEU A 66 -15.94 19.09 -0.29
C LEU A 66 -15.80 20.04 -1.49
N ASN A 67 -15.54 19.51 -2.69
CA ASN A 67 -15.32 20.29 -3.93
C ASN A 67 -14.19 21.33 -3.80
N ILE A 68 -13.17 21.03 -2.99
CA ILE A 68 -11.99 21.90 -2.82
C ILE A 68 -11.03 21.77 -4.02
N LEU A 69 -11.04 20.60 -4.67
CA LEU A 69 -10.19 20.31 -5.82
C LEU A 69 -10.84 20.81 -7.11
N SER A 70 -10.07 21.48 -7.97
CA SER A 70 -10.57 22.05 -9.23
C SER A 70 -10.77 21.03 -10.35
N PHE A 71 -10.33 19.78 -10.15
CA PHE A 71 -10.48 18.69 -11.12
C PHE A 71 -11.52 17.68 -10.62
N PRO A 72 -12.24 17.00 -11.53
CA PRO A 72 -13.24 16.00 -11.15
C PRO A 72 -12.56 14.82 -10.45
N THR A 73 -13.07 14.47 -9.27
CA THR A 73 -12.61 13.33 -8.48
C THR A 73 -13.75 12.36 -8.22
N TRP A 74 -13.43 11.11 -7.89
CA TRP A 74 -14.47 10.17 -7.49
C TRP A 74 -15.26 10.64 -6.25
N GLY A 75 -14.63 11.41 -5.35
CA GLY A 75 -15.32 12.05 -4.23
C GLY A 75 -16.30 13.15 -4.66
N SER A 76 -15.94 13.97 -5.65
CA SER A 76 -16.84 15.01 -6.16
C SER A 76 -18.05 14.41 -6.90
N LEU A 77 -17.86 13.29 -7.61
CA LEU A 77 -18.96 12.54 -8.25
C LEU A 77 -19.98 12.00 -7.23
N VAL A 78 -19.50 11.55 -6.05
CA VAL A 78 -20.39 11.16 -4.95
C VAL A 78 -21.16 12.37 -4.40
N ALA A 79 -20.48 13.51 -4.22
CA ALA A 79 -21.14 14.74 -3.75
C ALA A 79 -22.22 15.24 -4.71
N GLU A 80 -21.96 15.18 -6.01
CA GLU A 80 -22.91 15.54 -7.06
C GLU A 80 -24.12 14.61 -7.06
N SER A 81 -23.89 13.30 -6.90
CA SER A 81 -24.95 12.31 -6.81
C SER A 81 -25.89 12.61 -5.64
N VAL A 82 -25.35 12.90 -4.44
CA VAL A 82 -26.12 13.24 -3.22
C VAL A 82 -26.92 14.53 -3.35
N LYS A 83 -26.40 15.54 -4.04
CA LYS A 83 -27.10 16.82 -4.24
C LYS A 83 -28.22 16.75 -5.29
N SER A 84 -28.16 15.79 -6.21
CA SER A 84 -29.21 15.62 -7.21
C SER A 84 -30.52 15.19 -6.53
N SER A 85 -31.59 15.96 -6.73
CA SER A 85 -32.93 15.68 -6.16
C SER A 85 -33.56 14.37 -6.69
N GLN A 86 -32.83 13.61 -7.51
CA GLN A 86 -33.16 12.29 -8.05
C GLN A 86 -32.47 11.14 -7.29
N TYR A 87 -31.88 11.38 -6.12
CA TYR A 87 -31.20 10.35 -5.32
C TYR A 87 -32.02 9.06 -5.12
N LEU A 88 -33.34 9.21 -4.96
CA LEU A 88 -34.28 8.09 -4.83
C LEU A 88 -34.54 7.35 -6.16
N SER A 89 -34.42 8.02 -7.30
CA SER A 89 -34.66 7.45 -8.62
C SER A 89 -33.41 6.87 -9.29
N SER A 90 -32.21 7.34 -8.92
CA SER A 90 -30.94 6.96 -9.55
C SER A 90 -29.87 6.53 -8.55
N TRP A 91 -30.23 5.64 -7.61
CA TRP A 91 -29.32 5.12 -6.57
C TRP A 91 -28.00 4.52 -7.12
N TRP A 92 -27.98 4.08 -8.38
CA TRP A 92 -26.80 3.53 -9.05
C TRP A 92 -25.68 4.57 -9.28
N THR A 93 -26.00 5.86 -9.39
CA THR A 93 -24.98 6.91 -9.62
C THR A 93 -24.09 7.11 -8.40
N SER A 94 -24.61 6.89 -7.20
CA SER A 94 -23.82 6.92 -5.96
C SER A 94 -22.97 5.66 -5.76
N ILE A 95 -23.48 4.49 -6.18
CA ILE A 95 -22.80 3.22 -5.92
C ILE A 95 -21.61 3.00 -6.87
N PHE A 96 -21.68 3.54 -8.08
CA PHE A 96 -20.66 3.34 -9.11
C PHE A 96 -19.28 3.94 -8.74
N PRO A 97 -19.16 5.21 -8.29
CA PRO A 97 -17.89 5.76 -7.84
C PRO A 97 -17.29 5.00 -6.65
N ILE A 98 -18.14 4.54 -5.72
CA ILE A 98 -17.72 3.77 -4.54
C ILE A 98 -17.15 2.41 -4.97
N ALA A 99 -17.82 1.72 -5.88
CA ALA A 99 -17.34 0.46 -6.43
C ALA A 99 -16.01 0.65 -7.19
N MET A 100 -15.86 1.73 -7.97
CA MET A 100 -14.60 2.04 -8.66
C MET A 100 -13.43 2.30 -7.69
N ILE A 101 -13.66 3.07 -6.61
CA ILE A 101 -12.66 3.27 -5.55
C ILE A 101 -12.21 1.92 -4.99
N PHE A 102 -13.17 1.05 -4.65
CA PHE A 102 -12.89 -0.27 -4.09
C PHE A 102 -12.08 -1.14 -5.05
N VAL A 103 -12.45 -1.18 -6.33
CA VAL A 103 -11.74 -1.92 -7.36
C VAL A 103 -10.33 -1.39 -7.55
N ALA A 104 -10.13 -0.07 -7.59
CA ALA A 104 -8.83 0.54 -7.77
C ALA A 104 -7.87 0.21 -6.62
N VAL A 105 -8.33 0.35 -5.37
CA VAL A 105 -7.53 -0.01 -4.18
C VAL A 105 -7.21 -1.51 -4.19
N SER A 106 -8.19 -2.35 -4.52
CA SER A 106 -8.00 -3.81 -4.59
C SER A 106 -7.05 -4.24 -5.70
N ALA A 107 -7.07 -3.55 -6.84
CA ALA A 107 -6.15 -3.80 -7.96
C ALA A 107 -4.71 -3.48 -7.56
N VAL A 108 -4.47 -2.30 -6.97
CA VAL A 108 -3.15 -1.92 -6.45
C VAL A 108 -2.66 -2.91 -5.39
N TYR A 109 -3.55 -3.30 -4.47
CA TYR A 109 -3.24 -4.31 -3.45
C TYR A 109 -2.86 -5.66 -4.07
N SER A 110 -3.57 -6.10 -5.11
CA SER A 110 -3.37 -7.39 -5.75
C SER A 110 -2.09 -7.43 -6.59
N VAL A 111 -1.80 -6.38 -7.36
CA VAL A 111 -0.52 -6.20 -8.07
C VAL A 111 0.63 -6.30 -7.07
N GLY A 112 0.47 -5.64 -5.93
CA GLY A 112 1.39 -5.72 -4.82
C GLY A 112 1.74 -7.09 -4.30
N LYS A 113 0.68 -7.84 -3.97
CA LYS A 113 0.83 -9.23 -3.57
C LYS A 113 1.50 -10.07 -4.67
N GLY A 114 1.20 -9.78 -5.94
CA GLY A 114 1.85 -10.43 -7.08
C GLY A 114 3.36 -10.20 -7.10
N VAL A 115 3.78 -8.92 -7.00
CA VAL A 115 5.19 -8.54 -6.94
C VAL A 115 5.88 -9.21 -5.74
N LEU A 116 5.27 -9.13 -4.56
CA LEU A 116 5.80 -9.76 -3.35
C LEU A 116 6.01 -11.27 -3.48
N ARG A 117 5.05 -11.98 -4.09
CA ARG A 117 5.15 -13.42 -4.35
C ARG A 117 6.32 -13.77 -5.24
N SER A 118 6.70 -12.91 -6.18
CA SER A 118 7.88 -13.13 -7.02
C SER A 118 9.20 -12.99 -6.24
N PHE A 119 9.19 -12.27 -5.12
CA PHE A 119 10.36 -12.10 -4.24
C PHE A 119 10.39 -13.07 -3.06
N ASP A 120 9.32 -13.85 -2.83
CA ASP A 120 9.24 -14.81 -1.74
C ASP A 120 9.98 -16.11 -2.13
N PRO A 121 11.17 -16.40 -1.56
CA PRO A 121 11.96 -17.56 -1.93
C PRO A 121 11.38 -18.89 -1.42
N PHE A 122 10.39 -18.84 -0.51
CA PHE A 122 9.74 -20.01 0.09
C PHE A 122 8.43 -20.40 -0.62
N ALA A 123 8.06 -19.71 -1.70
CA ALA A 123 6.85 -19.99 -2.48
C ALA A 123 7.00 -21.15 -3.49
N ARG A 124 8.06 -21.97 -3.39
CA ARG A 124 8.31 -23.15 -4.24
C ARG A 124 8.56 -24.39 -3.41
#